data_AF-A0A7G1ID40-F1
#
_entry.id   AF-A0A7G1ID40-F1
#
_cell.length_a   1.000
_cell.length_b   1.000
_cell.length_c   1.000
_cell.angle_alpha   90.00
_cell.angle_beta   90.00
_cell.angle_gamma   90.00
#
_symmetry.space_group_name_H-M   'P 1'
#
loop_
_entity.id
_entity.type
_entity.pdbx_description
1 polymer ?
#
loop_
_entity_poly.entity_id
_entity_poly.type
_entity_poly.pdbx_seq_one_letter_code
_entity_poly.pdbx_strand_id
1 'polypeptide(L)'
;MAARRLVGADQIGLKIGKVIDKYKMAKHLHVTITDTTVTITRRHTQISAEAALDGIYVLRTSVPASDLASAAVINAYKNLANVERDFRSLKTDDLDLRPIHHRLEDRVRAHVLICMLAAYLTWHLRHALAPLTFTDENPLPATTLAPAQRSPKPPPKQPAKPPTPNCPPTVTKDCSPT
;
A
#
# COMPACT_ATOMS: atom_id res chain seq x y z
N MET A 1 12.56 -34.08 -9.11
CA MET A 1 11.29 -34.64 -9.60
C MET A 1 11.07 -34.18 -11.03
N ALA A 2 10.94 -35.12 -11.98
CA ALA A 2 10.77 -34.80 -13.39
C ALA A 2 9.40 -34.12 -13.60
N ALA A 3 9.40 -32.94 -14.22
CA ALA A 3 8.18 -32.22 -14.57
C ALA A 3 7.45 -32.99 -15.68
N ARG A 4 6.43 -33.77 -15.32
CA ARG A 4 5.59 -34.49 -16.28
C ARG A 4 4.71 -33.47 -17.01
N ARG A 5 4.62 -33.59 -18.34
CA ARG A 5 3.79 -32.72 -19.18
C ARG A 5 2.32 -32.88 -18.75
N LEU A 6 1.67 -31.78 -18.43
CA LEU A 6 0.24 -31.77 -18.08
C LEU A 6 -0.56 -31.95 -19.37
N VAL A 7 -1.60 -32.78 -19.33
CA VAL A 7 -2.50 -33.07 -20.45
C VAL A 7 -3.93 -32.81 -19.97
N GLY A 8 -4.72 -32.15 -20.81
CA GLY A 8 -6.12 -31.78 -20.52
C GLY A 8 -6.24 -30.34 -20.01
N ALA A 9 -7.21 -29.61 -20.57
CA ALA A 9 -7.43 -28.21 -20.26
C ALA A 9 -7.67 -27.95 -18.75
N ASP A 10 -8.31 -28.88 -18.05
CA ASP A 10 -8.66 -28.73 -16.63
C ASP A 10 -7.44 -28.72 -15.69
N GLN A 11 -6.53 -29.69 -15.86
CA GLN A 11 -5.31 -29.81 -15.06
C GLN A 11 -4.37 -28.63 -15.29
N ILE A 12 -4.31 -28.17 -16.54
CA ILE A 12 -3.53 -27.01 -16.96
C ILE A 12 -4.13 -25.72 -16.37
N GLY A 13 -5.46 -25.56 -16.45
CA GLY A 13 -6.19 -24.43 -15.88
C GLY A 13 -6.01 -24.30 -14.37
N LEU A 14 -6.10 -25.41 -13.62
CA LEU A 14 -5.89 -25.42 -12.17
C LEU A 14 -4.49 -24.96 -11.75
N LYS A 15 -3.46 -25.37 -12.51
CA LYS A 15 -2.07 -24.98 -12.21
C LYS A 15 -1.80 -23.53 -12.59
N ILE A 16 -2.29 -23.08 -13.75
CA ILE A 16 -2.16 -21.69 -14.17
C ILE A 16 -2.93 -20.77 -13.22
N GLY A 17 -4.15 -21.16 -12.81
CA GLY A 17 -4.95 -20.44 -11.82
C GLY A 17 -4.21 -20.24 -10.51
N LYS A 18 -3.55 -21.28 -9.97
CA LYS A 18 -2.71 -21.16 -8.75
C LYS A 18 -1.57 -20.15 -8.91
N VAL A 19 -0.92 -20.11 -10.07
CA VAL A 19 0.17 -19.17 -10.33
C VAL A 19 -0.37 -17.75 -10.48
N ILE A 20 -1.44 -17.58 -11.26
CA ILE A 20 -2.10 -16.29 -11.47
C ILE A 20 -2.59 -15.72 -10.14
N ASP A 21 -3.19 -16.54 -9.28
CA ASP A 21 -3.71 -16.12 -7.99
C ASP A 21 -2.59 -15.79 -6.98
N LYS A 22 -1.49 -16.54 -7.00
CA LYS A 22 -0.31 -16.23 -6.17
C LYS A 22 0.26 -14.85 -6.47
N TYR A 23 0.32 -14.46 -7.75
CA TYR A 23 0.89 -13.17 -8.17
C TYR A 23 -0.16 -12.08 -8.40
N LYS A 24 -1.46 -12.39 -8.29
CA LYS A 24 -2.59 -11.46 -8.55
C LYS A 24 -2.53 -10.77 -9.92
N MET A 25 -2.00 -11.46 -10.93
CA MET A 25 -1.72 -10.91 -12.28
C MET A 25 -2.83 -11.21 -13.31
N ALA A 26 -3.99 -11.71 -12.89
CA ALA A 26 -5.07 -12.15 -13.78
C ALA A 26 -5.51 -11.07 -14.77
N LYS A 27 -5.56 -9.82 -14.30
CA LYS A 27 -5.95 -8.65 -15.09
C LYS A 27 -4.99 -8.31 -16.23
N HIS A 28 -3.73 -8.73 -16.20
CA HIS A 28 -2.72 -8.35 -17.20
C HIS A 28 -2.45 -9.40 -18.27
N LEU A 29 -3.00 -10.60 -18.11
CA LEU A 29 -2.70 -11.76 -18.93
C LEU A 29 -3.97 -12.23 -19.63
N HIS A 30 -3.87 -12.44 -20.95
CA HIS A 30 -4.85 -13.17 -21.71
C HIS A 30 -4.31 -14.58 -21.91
N VAL A 31 -4.92 -15.55 -21.22
CA VAL A 31 -4.53 -16.96 -21.28
C VAL A 31 -5.57 -17.71 -22.09
N THR A 32 -5.14 -18.34 -23.16
CA THR A 32 -5.94 -19.29 -23.94
C THR A 32 -5.41 -20.68 -23.66
N ILE A 33 -6.25 -21.53 -23.07
CA ILE A 33 -5.92 -22.91 -22.72
C ILE A 33 -6.72 -23.83 -23.65
N THR A 34 -6.00 -24.72 -24.33
CA THR A 34 -6.50 -25.85 -25.10
C THR A 34 -5.98 -27.14 -24.46
N ASP A 35 -6.51 -28.31 -24.85
CA ASP A 35 -6.17 -29.59 -24.21
C ASP A 35 -4.68 -29.97 -24.25
N THR A 36 -3.94 -29.37 -25.19
CA THR A 36 -2.52 -29.66 -25.45
C THR A 36 -1.63 -28.41 -25.48
N THR A 37 -2.20 -27.22 -25.49
CA THR A 37 -1.47 -25.97 -25.73
C THR A 37 -1.92 -24.85 -24.78
N VAL A 38 -0.98 -24.01 -24.37
CA VAL A 38 -1.23 -22.85 -23.52
C VAL A 38 -0.60 -21.66 -24.21
N THR A 39 -1.41 -20.67 -24.54
CA THR A 39 -0.95 -19.41 -25.08
C THR A 39 -1.19 -18.32 -24.05
N ILE A 40 -0.12 -17.66 -23.60
CA ILE A 40 -0.17 -16.53 -22.67
C ILE A 40 0.25 -15.29 -23.43
N THR A 41 -0.68 -14.36 -23.59
CA THR A 41 -0.41 -13.05 -24.20
C THR A 41 -0.59 -11.95 -23.16
N ARG A 42 0.26 -10.92 -23.20
CA ARG A 42 0.15 -9.78 -22.30
C ARG A 42 -0.87 -8.80 -22.86
N ARG A 43 -1.81 -8.34 -22.03
CA ARG A 43 -2.72 -7.24 -22.39
C ARG A 43 -1.97 -5.92 -22.22
N HIS A 44 -1.16 -5.58 -23.22
CA HIS A 44 -0.30 -4.40 -23.20
C HIS A 44 -1.07 -3.11 -22.90
N THR A 45 -2.30 -2.96 -23.39
CA THR A 45 -3.18 -1.81 -23.13
C THR A 45 -3.52 -1.66 -21.65
N GLN A 46 -3.96 -2.73 -20.99
CA GLN A 46 -4.29 -2.73 -19.55
C GLN A 46 -3.05 -2.52 -18.69
N ILE A 47 -1.92 -3.13 -19.07
CA ILE A 47 -0.63 -2.90 -18.39
C ILE A 47 -0.20 -1.44 -18.52
N SER A 48 -0.33 -0.83 -19.71
CA SER A 48 0.04 0.58 -19.90
C SER A 48 -0.89 1.55 -19.16
N ALA A 49 -2.18 1.23 -19.08
CA ALA A 49 -3.16 2.05 -18.37
C ALA A 49 -2.95 1.98 -16.86
N GLU A 50 -2.66 0.80 -16.31
CA GLU A 50 -2.33 0.67 -14.89
C GLU A 50 -0.99 1.31 -14.57
N ALA A 51 0.04 1.09 -15.40
CA ALA A 51 1.32 1.78 -15.28
C ALA A 51 1.19 3.32 -15.38
N ALA A 52 0.12 3.83 -16.01
CA ALA A 52 -0.19 5.27 -16.04
C ALA A 52 -0.66 5.79 -14.68
N LEU A 53 -1.25 4.94 -13.86
CA LEU A 53 -1.75 5.24 -12.51
C LEU A 53 -0.76 4.82 -11.42
N ASP A 54 0.27 4.05 -11.75
CA ASP A 54 1.33 3.67 -10.81
C ASP A 54 2.00 4.91 -10.20
N GLY A 55 1.98 4.99 -8.86
CA GLY A 55 2.53 6.11 -8.10
C GLY A 55 1.59 7.31 -7.96
N ILE A 56 0.37 7.25 -8.52
CA ILE A 56 -0.65 8.28 -8.35
C ILE A 56 -1.63 7.85 -7.25
N TYR A 57 -1.80 8.70 -6.24
CA TYR A 57 -2.78 8.49 -5.19
C TYR A 57 -4.11 9.16 -5.58
N VAL A 58 -5.16 8.37 -5.79
CA VAL A 58 -6.47 8.86 -6.23
C VAL A 58 -7.46 8.87 -5.06
N LEU A 59 -7.92 10.07 -4.70
CA LEU A 59 -9.03 10.24 -3.75
C LEU A 59 -10.34 10.42 -4.51
N ARG A 60 -11.33 9.58 -4.19
CA ARG A 60 -12.69 9.69 -4.72
C ARG A 60 -13.64 10.11 -3.60
N THR A 61 -14.47 11.12 -3.85
CA THR A 61 -15.48 11.60 -2.90
C THR A 61 -16.84 11.69 -3.59
N SER A 62 -17.91 11.56 -2.82
CA SER A 62 -19.29 11.82 -3.27
C SER A 62 -19.69 13.29 -3.17
N VAL A 63 -18.84 14.15 -2.60
CA VAL A 63 -19.10 15.57 -2.43
C VAL A 63 -18.85 16.30 -3.76
N PRO A 64 -19.77 17.17 -4.21
CA PRO A 64 -19.58 17.98 -5.41
C PRO A 64 -18.36 18.89 -5.30
N ALA A 65 -17.72 19.17 -6.43
CA ALA A 65 -16.56 20.08 -6.49
C ALA A 65 -16.92 21.54 -6.16
N SER A 66 -18.21 21.91 -6.26
CA SER A 66 -18.72 23.22 -5.82
C SER A 66 -18.64 23.42 -4.31
N ASP A 67 -18.76 22.33 -3.56
CA ASP A 67 -18.95 22.38 -2.11
C ASP A 67 -17.63 22.15 -1.37
N LEU A 68 -16.71 21.38 -1.98
CA LEU A 68 -15.43 21.06 -1.38
C LEU A 68 -14.30 21.03 -2.41
N ALA A 69 -13.39 21.99 -2.31
CA ALA A 69 -12.19 22.05 -3.13
C ALA A 69 -11.29 20.82 -2.90
N SER A 70 -10.52 20.43 -3.92
CA SER A 70 -9.65 19.24 -3.86
C SER A 70 -8.65 19.27 -2.71
N ALA A 71 -8.11 20.44 -2.36
CA ALA A 71 -7.21 20.59 -1.21
C ALA A 71 -7.93 20.28 0.13
N ALA A 72 -9.17 20.72 0.28
CA ALA A 72 -9.99 20.46 1.46
C ALA A 72 -10.36 18.97 1.57
N VAL A 73 -10.63 18.31 0.44
CA VAL A 73 -10.81 16.84 0.38
C VAL A 73 -9.58 16.10 0.90
N ILE A 74 -8.38 16.49 0.42
CA ILE A 74 -7.12 15.86 0.84
C ILE A 74 -6.91 16.06 2.35
N ASN A 75 -7.13 17.27 2.85
CA ASN A 75 -7.00 17.58 4.26
C ASN A 75 -8.00 16.77 5.11
N ALA A 76 -9.27 16.70 4.70
CA ALA A 76 -10.29 15.90 5.37
C ALA A 76 -9.91 14.41 5.42
N TYR A 77 -9.40 13.86 4.31
CA TYR A 77 -8.89 12.49 4.27
C TYR A 77 -7.72 12.27 5.23
N LYS A 78 -6.73 13.18 5.24
CA LYS A 78 -5.59 13.11 6.16
C LYS A 78 -5.99 13.23 7.63
N ASN A 79 -7.00 14.04 7.92
CA ASN A 79 -7.54 14.20 9.27
C ASN A 79 -8.19 12.92 9.82
N LEU A 80 -8.50 11.93 8.97
CA LEU A 80 -8.92 10.60 9.44
C LEU A 80 -7.86 9.94 10.33
N ALA A 81 -6.57 10.22 10.12
CA ALA A 81 -5.50 9.74 10.98
C ALA A 81 -5.60 10.30 12.41
N ASN A 82 -6.19 11.50 12.59
CA ASN A 82 -6.43 12.06 13.92
C ASN A 82 -7.52 11.25 14.64
N VAL A 83 -8.57 10.84 13.92
CA VAL A 83 -9.63 9.97 14.46
C VAL A 83 -9.02 8.63 14.93
N GLU A 84 -8.15 8.01 14.13
CA GLU A 84 -7.45 6.78 14.54
C GLU A 84 -6.57 6.97 15.78
N ARG A 85 -5.88 8.12 15.88
CA ARG A 85 -5.07 8.47 17.05
C ARG A 85 -5.95 8.65 18.29
N ASP A 86 -7.09 9.31 18.17
CA ASP A 86 -8.04 9.49 19.29
C ASP A 86 -8.61 8.15 19.76
N PHE A 87 -8.95 7.25 18.83
CA PHE A 87 -9.36 5.88 19.16
C PHE A 87 -8.25 5.05 19.82
N ARG A 88 -6.99 5.33 19.50
CA ARG A 88 -5.84 4.69 20.16
C ARG A 88 -5.68 5.21 21.60
N SER A 89 -5.72 6.53 21.79
CA SER A 89 -5.70 7.18 23.11
C SER A 89 -6.77 6.57 24.03
N LEU A 90 -7.99 6.42 23.51
CA LEU A 90 -9.14 5.85 24.23
C LEU A 90 -8.95 4.37 24.61
N LYS A 91 -8.21 3.60 23.80
CA LYS A 91 -8.05 2.15 24.03
C LYS A 91 -6.84 1.79 24.88
N THR A 92 -5.78 2.59 24.86
CA THR A 92 -4.45 2.15 25.32
C THR A 92 -3.78 3.14 26.27
N ASP A 93 -3.98 4.44 26.11
CA ASP A 93 -3.13 5.43 26.78
C ASP A 93 -3.85 6.13 27.95
N ASP A 94 -5.08 6.61 27.74
CA ASP A 94 -5.73 7.50 28.71
C ASP A 94 -6.86 6.84 29.50
N LEU A 95 -7.55 5.86 28.90
CA LEU A 95 -8.87 5.46 29.39
C LEU A 95 -9.10 3.97 29.56
N ASP A 96 -8.08 3.16 29.27
CA ASP A 96 -8.02 1.75 29.65
C ASP A 96 -9.37 1.03 29.37
N LEU A 97 -9.85 1.10 28.13
CA LEU A 97 -11.04 0.32 27.73
C LEU A 97 -10.81 -1.21 27.87
N ARG A 98 -9.55 -1.64 28.00
CA ARG A 98 -9.14 -3.06 27.93
C ARG A 98 -8.56 -3.72 29.19
N PRO A 99 -8.51 -3.12 30.40
CA PRO A 99 -8.36 -3.91 31.62
C PRO A 99 -9.71 -4.27 32.27
N ILE A 100 -10.80 -3.58 31.97
CA ILE A 100 -12.08 -3.74 32.68
C ILE A 100 -13.02 -4.73 31.99
N HIS A 101 -13.12 -5.93 32.53
CA HIS A 101 -13.97 -7.01 32.01
C HIS A 101 -15.38 -6.94 32.61
N HIS A 102 -16.29 -6.21 31.96
CA HIS A 102 -17.70 -6.20 32.36
C HIS A 102 -18.41 -7.49 31.91
N ARG A 103 -19.21 -8.09 32.81
CA ARG A 103 -20.00 -9.31 32.52
C ARG A 103 -21.47 -9.04 32.21
N LEU A 104 -21.96 -7.84 32.53
CA LEU A 104 -23.35 -7.41 32.32
C LEU A 104 -23.40 -6.37 31.21
N GLU A 105 -24.36 -6.53 30.29
CA GLU A 105 -24.49 -5.68 29.10
C GLU A 105 -24.64 -4.20 29.45
N ASP A 106 -25.45 -3.85 30.45
CA ASP A 106 -25.66 -2.46 30.85
C ASP A 106 -24.38 -1.80 31.35
N ARG A 107 -23.50 -2.55 32.01
CA ARG A 107 -22.20 -2.04 32.47
C ARG A 107 -21.22 -1.82 31.32
N VAL A 108 -21.27 -2.68 30.29
CA VAL A 108 -20.50 -2.48 29.06
C VAL A 108 -20.95 -1.18 28.38
N ARG A 109 -22.27 -0.99 28.21
CA ARG A 109 -22.81 0.22 27.57
C ARG A 109 -22.45 1.49 28.35
N ALA A 110 -22.61 1.47 29.67
CA ALA A 110 -22.27 2.61 30.53
C ALA A 110 -20.77 2.94 30.47
N HIS A 111 -19.90 1.92 30.51
CA HIS A 111 -18.45 2.12 30.43
C HIS A 111 -18.03 2.71 29.08
N VAL A 112 -18.53 2.16 27.97
CA VAL A 112 -18.26 2.71 26.62
C VAL A 112 -18.75 4.15 26.50
N LEU A 113 -19.91 4.49 27.07
CA LEU A 113 -20.44 5.86 27.08
C LEU A 113 -19.52 6.82 27.84
N ILE A 114 -19.13 6.46 29.06
CA ILE A 114 -18.17 7.24 29.86
C ILE A 114 -16.86 7.38 29.09
N CYS A 115 -16.43 6.32 28.41
CA CYS A 115 -15.20 6.34 27.64
C CYS A 115 -15.24 7.34 26.48
N MET A 116 -16.33 7.32 25.72
CA MET A 116 -16.56 8.29 24.65
C MET A 116 -16.66 9.72 25.18
N LEU A 117 -17.30 9.94 26.33
CA LEU A 117 -17.42 11.26 26.94
C LEU A 117 -16.06 11.82 27.38
N ALA A 118 -15.22 11.01 28.02
CA ALA A 118 -13.89 11.43 28.42
C ALA A 118 -13.00 11.74 27.20
N ALA A 119 -13.07 10.94 26.13
CA ALA A 119 -12.35 11.27 24.89
C ALA A 119 -12.83 12.58 24.27
N TYR A 120 -14.14 12.85 24.29
CA TYR A 120 -14.69 14.13 23.84
C TYR A 120 -14.17 15.31 24.68
N LEU A 121 -14.15 15.16 26.01
CA LEU A 121 -13.58 16.17 26.91
C LEU A 121 -12.10 16.41 26.66
N THR A 122 -11.30 15.35 26.52
CA THR A 122 -9.87 15.45 26.21
C THR A 122 -9.64 16.14 24.87
N TRP A 123 -10.42 15.81 23.84
CA TRP A 123 -10.36 16.50 22.55
C TRP A 123 -10.68 18.00 22.69
N HIS A 124 -11.76 18.34 23.42
CA HIS A 124 -12.17 19.72 23.61
C HIS A 124 -11.15 20.52 24.44
N LEU A 125 -10.55 19.91 25.47
CA LEU A 125 -9.49 20.52 26.26
C LEU A 125 -8.24 20.75 25.41
N ARG A 126 -7.81 19.76 24.62
CA ARG A 126 -6.68 19.94 23.69
C ARG A 126 -6.93 21.07 22.71
N HIS A 127 -8.16 21.22 22.21
CA HIS A 127 -8.51 22.31 21.31
C HIS A 127 -8.54 23.68 22.01
N ALA A 128 -9.15 23.77 23.19
CA ALA A 128 -9.26 25.03 23.94
C ALA A 128 -7.91 25.52 24.50
N LEU A 129 -7.04 24.59 24.90
CA LEU A 129 -5.70 24.90 25.41
C LEU A 129 -4.64 25.00 24.30
N ALA A 130 -4.99 24.68 23.05
CA ALA A 130 -4.09 24.74 21.92
C ALA A 130 -3.29 26.06 21.79
N PRO A 131 -3.89 27.26 22.00
CA PRO A 131 -3.14 28.52 21.96
C PRO A 131 -2.17 28.68 23.13
N LEU A 132 -2.41 28.03 24.26
CA LEU A 132 -1.54 28.09 25.45
C LEU A 132 -0.41 27.04 25.38
N THR A 133 -0.65 25.93 24.69
CA THR A 133 0.32 24.85 24.50
C THR A 133 1.14 24.99 23.22
N PHE A 134 0.97 26.09 22.47
CA PHE A 134 1.64 26.34 21.18
C PHE A 134 1.44 25.22 20.15
N THR A 135 0.40 24.40 20.30
CA THR A 135 0.13 23.28 19.40
C THR A 135 -0.46 23.73 18.06
N ASP A 136 -0.96 24.97 18.01
CA ASP A 136 -1.44 25.62 16.79
C ASP A 136 -0.30 26.23 15.94
N GLU A 137 0.91 26.39 16.49
CA GLU A 137 2.02 27.06 15.80
C GLU A 137 2.70 26.20 14.73
N ASN A 138 2.47 24.88 14.76
CA ASN A 138 2.95 23.96 13.74
C ASN A 138 1.78 23.26 13.05
N PRO A 139 0.95 24.00 12.27
CA PRO A 139 -0.06 23.34 11.46
C PRO A 139 0.65 22.35 10.53
N LEU A 140 0.09 21.15 10.40
CA LEU A 140 0.51 20.23 9.33
C LEU A 140 0.54 21.06 8.04
N PRO A 141 1.67 21.09 7.31
CA PRO A 141 1.82 21.97 6.17
C PRO A 141 0.59 21.78 5.30
N ALA A 142 -0.19 22.86 5.14
CA ALA A 142 -1.38 22.88 4.31
C ALA A 142 -0.98 22.15 3.05
N THR A 143 -1.64 21.00 2.81
CA THR A 143 -1.12 20.00 1.90
C THR A 143 -1.15 20.61 0.51
N THR A 144 -0.07 21.28 0.14
CA THR A 144 0.16 21.82 -1.19
C THR A 144 0.72 20.66 -1.99
N LEU A 145 -0.04 19.55 -2.02
CA LEU A 145 0.20 18.50 -2.99
C LEU A 145 -0.25 19.12 -4.31
N ALA A 146 0.70 19.76 -4.98
CA ALA A 146 0.59 20.00 -6.39
C ALA A 146 0.20 18.67 -7.05
N PRO A 147 -0.69 18.68 -8.05
CA PRO A 147 -1.05 17.46 -8.78
C PRO A 147 0.23 16.70 -9.15
N ALA A 148 0.27 15.40 -8.84
CA ALA A 148 1.44 14.58 -9.12
C ALA A 148 1.79 14.69 -10.61
N GLN A 149 2.92 15.32 -10.93
CA GLN A 149 3.43 15.35 -12.29
C GLN A 149 4.32 14.12 -12.50
N ARG A 150 4.10 13.44 -13.63
CA ARG A 150 4.82 12.22 -13.95
C ARG A 150 6.27 12.54 -14.30
N SER A 151 7.21 11.92 -13.60
CA SER A 151 8.61 11.95 -14.01
C SER A 151 8.77 11.30 -15.38
N PRO A 152 9.71 11.78 -16.23
CA PRO A 152 10.00 11.14 -17.51
C PRO A 152 10.39 9.67 -17.30
N LYS A 153 9.98 8.83 -18.25
CA LYS A 153 10.14 7.37 -18.20
C LYS A 153 11.58 7.00 -17.84
N PRO A 154 11.83 6.21 -16.77
CA PRO A 154 13.16 5.74 -16.46
C PRO A 154 13.71 4.92 -17.63
N PRO A 155 15.02 5.02 -17.94
CA PRO A 155 15.62 4.26 -19.02
C PRO A 155 15.38 2.76 -18.77
N PRO A 156 15.18 1.97 -19.84
CA PRO A 156 14.97 0.53 -19.70
C PRO A 156 16.15 -0.07 -18.91
N LYS A 157 15.82 -0.93 -17.94
CA LYS A 157 16.80 -1.72 -17.18
C LYS A 157 17.74 -2.39 -18.19
N GLN A 158 19.02 -2.03 -18.13
CA GLN A 158 20.03 -2.66 -18.98
C GLN A 158 20.02 -4.17 -18.71
N PRO A 159 20.03 -5.02 -19.75
CA PRO A 159 20.11 -6.46 -19.56
C PRO A 159 21.38 -6.78 -18.76
N ALA A 160 21.26 -7.71 -17.81
CA ALA A 160 22.39 -8.18 -17.03
C ALA A 160 23.50 -8.63 -17.98
N LYS A 161 24.72 -8.12 -17.74
CA LYS A 161 25.91 -8.48 -18.51
C LYS A 161 26.09 -10.01 -18.45
N PRO A 162 26.24 -10.71 -19.58
CA PRO A 162 26.46 -12.14 -19.56
C PRO A 162 27.73 -12.46 -18.77
N PRO A 163 27.77 -13.57 -18.01
CA PRO A 163 28.99 -14.00 -17.33
C PRO A 163 30.06 -14.23 -18.39
N THR A 164 31.18 -13.53 -18.24
CA THR A 164 32.38 -13.74 -19.06
C THR A 164 32.80 -15.20 -18.98
N PRO A 165 32.99 -15.90 -20.11
CA PRO A 165 33.50 -17.27 -20.08
C PRO A 165 34.91 -17.25 -19.49
N ASN A 166 35.11 -18.11 -18.49
CA ASN A 166 36.36 -18.35 -17.80
C ASN A 166 37.55 -18.39 -18.77
N CYS A 167 38.42 -17.39 -18.68
CA CYS A 167 39.79 -17.52 -19.14
C CYS A 167 40.54 -18.31 -18.06
N PRO A 168 41.23 -19.43 -18.37
CA PRO A 168 42.00 -20.15 -17.37
C PRO A 168 43.16 -19.28 -16.87
N PRO A 169 43.56 -19.38 -15.58
CA PRO A 169 44.70 -18.62 -15.09
C PRO A 169 45.98 -19.16 -15.72
N THR A 170 46.56 -18.41 -16.66
CA THR A 170 47.93 -18.65 -17.10
C THR A 170 48.87 -18.28 -15.94
N VAL A 171 49.35 -19.29 -15.22
CA VAL A 171 50.50 -19.15 -14.32
C VAL A 171 51.72 -18.89 -15.20
N THR A 172 52.18 -17.64 -15.24
CA THR A 172 53.55 -17.30 -15.65
C THR A 172 54.24 -16.68 -14.45
N LYS A 173 55.08 -17.49 -13.81
CA LYS A 173 56.16 -17.04 -12.95
C LYS A 173 57.15 -16.31 -13.86
N ASP A 174 57.35 -15.03 -13.65
CA ASP A 174 58.58 -14.37 -14.07
C ASP A 174 59.15 -13.58 -12.91
N CYS A 175 60.30 -14.08 -12.43
CA CYS A 175 61.19 -13.43 -11.49
C CYS A 175 61.69 -12.11 -12.10
N SER A 176 61.65 -11.03 -11.32
CA SER A 176 62.42 -9.82 -11.63
C SER A 176 63.72 -9.84 -10.81
N PRO A 177 64.88 -9.51 -11.41
CA PRO A 177 66.12 -9.32 -10.66
C PRO A 177 66.19 -7.88 -10.17
N THR A 178 66.52 -7.68 -8.89
CA THR A 178 67.68 -6.93 -8.35
C THR A 178 67.44 -6.71 -6.87
#